data_AF-A0A011QDP8-F1
#
_entry.id   AF-A0A011QDP8-F1
#
_cell.length_a   1.000
_cell.length_b   1.000
_cell.length_c   1.000
_cell.angle_alpha   90.00
_cell.angle_beta   90.00
_cell.angle_gamma   90.00
#
_symmetry.space_group_name_H-M   'P 1'
#
loop_
_entity.id
_entity.type
_entity.pdbx_description
1 polymer ?
#
loop_
_entity_poly.entity_id
_entity_poly.type
_entity_poly.pdbx_seq_one_letter_code
_entity_poly.pdbx_strand_id
1 'polypeptide(L)' 'MSKDYLFTSESVSEGHPDKVADQISDSILDAILSEDPPARVACETLVSTGLVVIPAWW' A
#
# COMPACT_ATOMS: atom_id res chain seq x y z
N MET A 1 3.58 39.49 -13.50
CA MET A 1 2.99 38.58 -14.50
C MET A 1 2.92 37.21 -13.87
N SER A 2 1.70 36.67 -13.73
CA SER A 2 1.51 35.26 -13.35
C SER A 2 2.09 34.40 -14.48
N LYS A 3 2.97 33.44 -14.16
CA LYS A 3 3.38 32.43 -15.12
C LYS A 3 2.23 31.45 -15.29
N ASP A 4 1.76 31.25 -16.51
CA ASP A 4 0.84 30.15 -16.79
C ASP A 4 1.56 28.83 -16.47
N TYR A 5 0.96 28.03 -15.58
CA TYR A 5 1.50 26.77 -15.11
C TYR A 5 0.47 25.67 -15.38
N LEU A 6 0.88 24.64 -16.11
CA LEU A 6 0.07 23.44 -16.35
C LEU A 6 0.56 22.33 -15.41
N PHE A 7 -0.39 21.75 -14.67
CA PHE A 7 -0.17 20.63 -13.76
C PHE A 7 -1.21 19.54 -14.02
N THR A 8 -0.76 18.30 -14.00
CA THR A 8 -1.61 17.12 -14.14
C THR A 8 -1.26 16.11 -13.04
N SER A 9 -2.28 15.45 -12.52
CA SER A 9 -2.18 14.40 -11.51
C SER A 9 -3.17 13.30 -11.88
N GLU A 10 -2.86 12.07 -11.47
CA GLU A 10 -3.71 10.91 -11.65
C GLU A 10 -3.96 10.20 -10.32
N SER A 11 -4.97 9.33 -10.32
CA SER A 11 -5.32 8.46 -9.19
C SER A 11 -5.90 7.18 -9.77
N VAL A 12 -5.83 6.09 -8.99
CA VAL A 12 -6.37 4.78 -9.35
C VAL A 12 -7.34 4.32 -8.28
N SER A 13 -8.29 3.48 -8.65
CA SER A 13 -9.27 2.94 -7.71
C SER A 13 -8.67 1.89 -6.78
N GLU A 14 -9.39 1.55 -5.72
CA GLU A 14 -9.01 0.52 -4.75
C GLU A 14 -8.81 -0.87 -5.38
N GLY A 15 -9.41 -1.13 -6.56
CA GLY A 15 -9.25 -2.37 -7.31
C GLY A 15 -7.99 -2.43 -8.19
N HIS A 16 -7.22 -1.35 -8.29
CA HIS A 16 -5.93 -1.39 -8.97
C HIS A 16 -5.00 -2.35 -8.24
N PRO A 17 -4.26 -3.25 -8.91
CA PRO A 17 -3.44 -4.27 -8.24
C PRO A 17 -2.47 -3.68 -7.22
N ASP A 18 -1.87 -2.52 -7.51
CA ASP A 18 -1.00 -1.82 -6.56
C ASP A 18 -1.78 -1.35 -5.31
N LYS A 19 -3.00 -0.82 -5.48
CA LYS A 19 -3.84 -0.43 -4.33
C LYS A 19 -4.34 -1.63 -3.55
N VAL A 20 -4.54 -2.78 -4.20
CA VAL A 20 -4.86 -4.03 -3.51
C VAL A 20 -3.67 -4.50 -2.67
N ALA A 21 -2.44 -4.42 -3.22
CA ALA A 21 -1.23 -4.73 -2.48
C ALA A 21 -1.06 -3.79 -1.26
N ASP A 22 -1.23 -2.49 -1.44
CA ASP A 22 -1.20 -1.48 -0.36
C ASP A 22 -2.19 -1.86 0.76
N GLN A 23 -3.45 -2.12 0.41
CA GLN A 23 -4.50 -2.47 1.38
C GLN A 23 -4.20 -3.74 2.17
N ILE A 24 -3.63 -4.77 1.51
CA ILE A 24 -3.23 -6.00 2.18
C ILE A 24 -2.09 -5.73 3.17
N SER A 25 -1.08 -4.98 2.74
CA SER A 25 0.05 -4.60 3.60
C SER A 25 -0.40 -3.78 4.81
N ASP A 26 -1.25 -2.77 4.61
CA ASP A 26 -1.78 -1.92 5.68
C ASP A 26 -2.68 -2.72 6.64
N SER A 27 -3.48 -3.65 6.14
CA SER A 27 -4.33 -4.50 7.00
C SER A 27 -3.49 -5.38 7.95
N ILE A 28 -2.32 -5.84 7.50
CA ILE A 28 -1.38 -6.61 8.33
C ILE A 28 -0.72 -5.68 9.37
N LEU A 29 -0.31 -4.47 8.96
CA LEU A 29 0.21 -3.46 9.87
C LEU A 29 -0.81 -3.13 10.97
N ASP A 30 -2.06 -2.86 10.60
CA ASP A 30 -3.14 -2.51 11.53
C ASP A 30 -3.38 -3.63 12.55
N ALA A 31 -3.41 -4.89 12.07
CA ALA A 31 -3.56 -6.05 12.95
C ALA A 31 -2.42 -6.13 13.97
N ILE A 32 -1.17 -5.97 13.54
CA ILE A 32 0.01 -6.02 14.42
C ILE A 32 -0.01 -4.87 15.42
N LEU A 33 -0.23 -3.63 14.96
CA LEU A 33 -0.24 -2.45 15.83
C LEU A 33 -1.40 -2.47 16.84
N SER A 34 -2.49 -3.18 16.54
CA SER A 34 -3.60 -3.37 17.48
C SER A 34 -3.21 -4.24 18.69
N GLU A 35 -2.25 -5.15 18.52
CA GLU A 35 -1.75 -6.04 19.58
C GLU A 35 -0.46 -5.51 20.22
N ASP A 36 0.45 -4.93 19.43
CA ASP A 36 1.75 -4.40 19.85
C ASP A 36 2.03 -3.02 19.21
N PRO A 37 1.58 -1.92 19.83
CA PRO A 37 1.79 -0.56 19.32
C PRO A 37 3.26 -0.15 19.02
N PRO A 38 4.30 -0.61 19.76
CA PRO A 38 5.70 -0.33 19.43
C PRO A 38 6.29 -1.26 18.35
N ALA A 39 5.51 -2.18 17.77
CA ALA A 39 6.00 -3.09 16.74
C ALA A 39 6.59 -2.35 15.54
N ARG A 40 7.60 -2.97 14.94
CA ARG A 40 8.17 -2.52 13.66
C ARG A 40 7.75 -3.54 12.61
N VAL A 41 7.17 -3.03 11.52
CA VAL A 41 6.58 -3.85 10.46
C VAL A 41 7.02 -3.28 9.11
N ALA A 42 7.69 -4.11 8.32
CA ALA A 42 7.98 -3.88 6.91
C ALA A 42 7.26 -4.92 6.05
N CYS A 43 5.94 -4.75 5.90
CA CYS A 43 5.09 -5.68 5.15
C CYS A 43 4.99 -5.26 3.68
N GLU A 44 5.57 -6.06 2.80
CA GLU A 44 5.45 -5.91 1.35
C GLU A 44 4.45 -6.94 0.79
N THR A 45 3.67 -6.56 -0.22
CA THR A 45 2.72 -7.46 -0.88
C THR A 45 2.92 -7.45 -2.39
N LEU A 46 3.07 -8.64 -2.98
CA LEU A 46 3.04 -8.83 -4.43
C LEU A 46 1.72 -9.50 -4.81
N VAL A 47 0.97 -8.88 -5.72
CA VAL A 47 -0.28 -9.42 -6.27
C VAL A 47 -0.08 -9.75 -7.75
N SER A 48 -0.48 -10.95 -8.14
CA SER A 48 -0.52 -11.39 -9.53
C SER A 48 -1.75 -12.28 -9.78
N THR A 49 -1.88 -12.82 -10.98
CA THR A 49 -3.05 -13.62 -11.37
C THR A 49 -3.15 -14.88 -10.51
N GLY A 50 -4.16 -14.93 -9.64
CA GLY A 50 -4.39 -16.05 -8.74
C GLY A 50 -3.31 -16.24 -7.66
N LEU A 51 -2.50 -15.21 -7.40
CA LEU A 51 -1.37 -15.29 -6.48
C LEU A 51 -1.24 -14.02 -5.63
N VAL A 52 -1.05 -14.21 -4.33
CA VAL A 52 -0.61 -13.18 -3.39
C VAL A 52 0.61 -13.69 -2.64
N VAL A 53 1.69 -12.93 -2.64
CA VAL A 53 2.94 -13.27 -1.93
C VAL A 53 3.26 -12.17 -0.93
N ILE A 54 3.59 -12.57 0.30
CA ILE A 54 3.96 -11.65 1.39
C ILE A 54 5.40 -11.98 1.84
N PRO A 55 6.42 -11.39 1.20
CA PRO A 55 7.82 -11.82 1.36
C PRO A 55 8.55 -11.30 2.61
N ALA A 56 8.07 -10.28 3.32
CA ALA A 56 8.78 -9.67 4.45
C ALA A 56 7.84 -9.42 5.65
N TRP A 57 8.22 -9.95 6.82
CA TRP A 57 7.49 -9.86 8.10
C TRP A 57 8.44 -9.50 9.26
N TRP A 58 9.37 -8.58 9.03
CA TRP A 58 10.30 -8.11 10.07
C TRP A 58 10.10 -6.63 10.38
#